data_AF-A0A972ZLU3-F1
#
_entry.id   AF-A0A972ZLU3-F1
#
_cell.length_a   1.000
_cell.length_b   1.000
_cell.length_c   1.000
_cell.angle_alpha   90.00
_cell.angle_beta   90.00
_cell.angle_gamma   90.00
#
_symmetry.space_group_name_H-M   'P 1'
#
loop_
_entity.id
_entity.type
_entity.pdbx_description
1 polymer ?
#
loop_
_entity_poly.entity_id
_entity_poly.type
_entity_poly.pdbx_seq_one_letter_code
_entity_poly.pdbx_strand_id
1 'polypeptide(L)'
;MNFTVPSRHDVISRDFGFLVGSGRDIGNGNIMWSANVMLMPFHKIIATQPYGAHCWVPMDDKNTMLYSVDFQPDRPLNDEEMKLSREHLHIHTENLPDSDIAVQNKSNNYLIDRELQNSGASYSGMKGLGIQDSAVQESMGPIADRTAEHLGVSDTAIIQIRKLLLETLTKLENGKALPGLSPEAYRVRSARFEAPSAAAFTDVVDDKVRTDETGTAK
;
A
#
# COMPACT_ATOMS: atom_id res chain seq x y z
N MET A 1 25.07 -0.54 0.49
CA MET A 1 23.98 -0.19 1.43
C MET A 1 23.75 -1.39 2.33
N ASN A 2 23.98 -1.28 3.64
CA ASN A 2 23.48 -2.29 4.59
C ASN A 2 21.97 -2.10 4.68
N PHE A 3 21.20 -2.97 4.02
CA PHE A 3 19.75 -2.98 4.16
C PHE A 3 19.42 -3.62 5.51
N THR A 4 19.14 -2.80 6.52
CA THR A 4 18.54 -3.33 7.75
C THR A 4 17.11 -3.74 7.41
N VAL A 5 16.86 -5.06 7.39
CA VAL A 5 15.53 -5.64 7.18
C VAL A 5 14.62 -5.17 8.33
N PRO A 6 13.35 -4.82 8.07
CA PRO A 6 12.40 -4.52 9.13
C PRO A 6 12.35 -5.66 10.15
N SER A 7 12.63 -5.35 11.42
CA SER A 7 12.69 -6.31 12.52
C SER A 7 11.37 -6.38 13.28
N ARG A 8 10.42 -5.48 13.00
CA ARG A 8 9.12 -5.40 13.68
C ARG A 8 7.99 -5.17 12.69
N HIS A 9 6.87 -5.84 12.94
CA HIS A 9 5.65 -5.74 12.14
C HIS A 9 4.45 -5.71 13.08
N ASP A 10 3.64 -4.66 12.99
CA ASP A 10 2.43 -4.50 13.78
C ASP A 10 1.25 -4.17 12.88
N VAL A 11 0.09 -4.77 13.15
CA VAL A 11 -1.16 -4.48 12.45
C VAL A 11 -2.23 -4.15 13.47
N ILE A 12 -2.77 -2.94 13.41
CA ILE A 12 -3.67 -2.42 14.44
C ILE A 12 -4.96 -1.90 13.83
N SER A 13 -6.10 -2.41 14.31
CA SER A 13 -7.42 -1.98 13.85
C SER A 13 -7.74 -0.55 14.29
N ARG A 14 -8.50 0.17 13.45
CA ARG A 14 -8.98 1.53 13.68
C ARG A 14 -10.40 1.69 13.10
N ASP A 15 -11.06 2.80 13.43
CA ASP A 15 -12.39 3.17 12.95
C ASP A 15 -12.49 3.36 11.42
N PHE A 16 -11.38 3.63 10.74
CA PHE A 16 -11.29 3.73 9.28
C PHE A 16 -10.86 2.42 8.58
N GLY A 17 -10.35 1.44 9.32
CA GLY A 17 -9.71 0.25 8.76
C GLY A 17 -8.60 -0.27 9.66
N PHE A 18 -7.35 -0.20 9.22
CA PHE A 18 -6.21 -0.56 10.06
C PHE A 18 -4.91 0.12 9.63
N LEU A 19 -3.93 0.13 10.52
CA LEU A 19 -2.57 0.56 10.24
C LEU A 19 -1.65 -0.65 10.18
N VAL A 20 -0.66 -0.58 9.29
CA VAL A 20 0.42 -1.55 9.18
C VAL A 20 1.73 -0.83 9.45
N GLY A 21 2.35 -1.14 10.59
CA GLY A 21 3.65 -0.64 10.98
C GLY A 21 4.76 -1.60 10.57
N SER A 22 5.75 -1.11 9.84
CA SER A 22 7.01 -1.80 9.58
C SER A 22 8.15 -1.03 10.25
N GLY A 23 8.78 -1.64 11.26
CA GLY A 23 9.82 -1.02 12.07
C GLY A 23 11.22 -1.51 11.71
N ARG A 24 12.16 -0.59 11.54
CA ARG A 24 13.59 -0.87 11.36
C ARG A 24 14.39 -0.34 12.55
N ASP A 25 15.22 -1.18 13.15
CA ASP A 25 16.19 -0.73 14.15
C ASP A 25 17.28 0.12 13.46
N ILE A 26 17.53 1.30 14.01
CA ILE A 26 18.51 2.26 13.48
C ILE A 26 19.75 2.39 14.37
N GLY A 27 19.91 1.51 15.37
CA GLY A 27 21.15 1.34 16.14
C GLY A 27 21.39 2.38 17.24
N ASN A 28 20.43 3.26 17.52
CA ASN A 28 20.51 4.31 18.54
C ASN A 28 19.51 4.10 19.70
N GLY A 29 18.93 2.90 19.81
CA GLY A 29 17.87 2.59 20.78
C GLY A 29 16.45 2.95 20.30
N ASN A 30 16.31 3.52 19.09
CA ASN A 30 15.03 3.79 18.44
C ASN A 30 14.73 2.84 17.28
N ILE A 31 13.45 2.78 16.93
CA ILE A 31 12.93 2.15 15.72
C ILE A 31 12.45 3.24 14.78
N MET A 32 12.88 3.17 13.53
CA MET A 32 12.30 3.93 12.42
C MET A 32 11.06 3.17 11.91
N TRP A 33 9.88 3.70 12.22
CA TRP A 33 8.60 3.15 11.79
C TRP A 33 8.20 3.72 10.43
N SER A 34 7.60 2.86 9.61
CA SER A 34 6.80 3.26 8.46
C SER A 34 5.39 2.72 8.68
N ALA A 35 4.43 3.63 8.89
CA ALA A 35 3.03 3.35 9.13
C ALA A 35 2.26 3.56 7.83
N ASN A 36 1.79 2.46 7.24
CA ASN A 36 0.88 2.47 6.10
C ASN A 36 -0.57 2.42 6.60
N VAL A 37 -1.48 3.05 5.87
CA VAL A 37 -2.90 3.10 6.20
C VAL A 37 -3.68 2.26 5.22
N MET A 38 -4.52 1.35 5.70
CA MET A 38 -5.63 0.77 4.93
C MET A 38 -6.91 1.45 5.40
N LEU A 39 -7.60 2.10 4.48
CA LEU A 39 -8.92 2.66 4.72
C LEU A 39 -9.95 1.85 3.97
N MET A 40 -11.01 1.48 4.68
CA MET A 40 -12.19 0.89 4.08
C MET A 40 -12.77 1.85 3.04
N PRO A 41 -13.46 1.33 2.01
CA PRO A 41 -13.54 -0.09 1.66
C PRO A 41 -12.29 -0.63 0.94
N PHE A 42 -11.52 0.19 0.23
CA PHE A 42 -10.51 -0.29 -0.72
C PHE A 42 -9.32 0.65 -0.96
N HIS A 43 -9.00 1.52 0.01
CA HIS A 43 -7.93 2.51 -0.14
C HIS A 43 -6.70 2.10 0.67
N LYS A 44 -5.52 2.40 0.15
CA LYS A 44 -4.29 2.40 0.94
C LYS A 44 -3.50 3.68 0.73
N ILE A 45 -2.87 4.16 1.80
CA ILE A 45 -1.88 5.24 1.75
C ILE A 45 -0.56 4.68 2.26
N ILE A 46 0.48 4.76 1.44
CA ILE A 46 1.79 4.18 1.68
C ILE A 46 2.74 5.27 2.15
N ALA A 47 3.57 4.98 3.13
CA ALA A 47 4.57 5.90 3.65
C ALA A 47 5.80 5.96 2.71
N THR A 48 5.61 6.21 1.42
CA THR A 48 6.67 6.52 0.44
C THR A 48 6.96 8.02 0.42
N GLN A 49 7.97 8.45 -0.35
CA GLN A 49 8.20 9.87 -0.67
C GLN A 49 8.40 10.00 -2.20
N PRO A 50 7.51 10.69 -2.92
CA PRO A 50 6.26 11.31 -2.44
C PRO A 50 5.28 10.27 -1.87
N TYR A 51 4.23 10.71 -1.18
CA TYR A 51 3.23 9.79 -0.64
C TYR A 51 2.49 9.11 -1.79
N GLY A 52 2.39 7.78 -1.72
CA GLY A 52 1.64 6.98 -2.68
C GLY A 52 0.28 6.59 -2.09
N ALA A 53 -0.78 6.68 -2.88
CA ALA A 53 -2.09 6.13 -2.54
C ALA A 53 -2.60 5.24 -3.66
N HIS A 54 -3.18 4.09 -3.31
CA HIS A 54 -3.89 3.24 -4.27
C HIS A 54 -5.35 3.09 -3.86
N CYS A 55 -6.23 3.10 -4.85
CA CYS A 55 -7.65 2.75 -4.70
C CYS A 55 -7.95 1.53 -5.57
N TRP A 56 -8.39 0.43 -4.95
CA TRP A 56 -8.76 -0.81 -5.62
C TRP A 56 -10.27 -0.85 -5.86
N VAL A 57 -10.74 -0.10 -6.84
CA VAL A 57 -12.18 0.12 -7.06
C VAL A 57 -12.78 -1.12 -7.74
N PRO A 58 -13.70 -1.85 -7.09
CA PRO A 58 -14.37 -2.98 -7.71
C PRO A 58 -15.21 -2.50 -8.90
N MET A 59 -15.05 -3.16 -10.06
CA MET A 59 -15.88 -2.90 -11.24
C MET A 59 -16.97 -3.96 -11.38
N ASP A 60 -16.58 -5.22 -11.20
CA ASP A 60 -17.44 -6.40 -11.19
C ASP A 60 -16.74 -7.53 -10.40
N ASP A 61 -17.32 -8.74 -10.42
CA ASP A 61 -16.82 -9.91 -9.67
C ASP A 61 -15.41 -10.38 -10.09
N LYS A 62 -14.93 -9.96 -11.27
CA LYS A 62 -13.68 -10.44 -11.89
C LYS A 62 -12.71 -9.31 -12.23
N ASN A 63 -13.13 -8.05 -12.12
CA ASN A 63 -12.35 -6.89 -12.52
C ASN A 63 -12.29 -5.83 -11.42
N THR A 64 -11.10 -5.26 -11.23
CA THR A 64 -10.83 -4.16 -10.30
C THR A 64 -10.04 -3.10 -11.03
N MET A 65 -10.48 -1.85 -10.92
CA MET A 65 -9.71 -0.71 -11.40
C MET A 65 -8.73 -0.27 -10.31
N LEU A 66 -7.45 -0.17 -10.66
CA LEU A 66 -6.43 0.39 -9.77
C LEU A 66 -6.20 1.86 -10.14
N TYR A 67 -6.51 2.76 -9.21
CA TYR A 67 -6.04 4.15 -9.28
C TYR A 67 -4.79 4.30 -8.42
N SER A 68 -3.68 4.72 -9.02
CA SER A 68 -2.44 5.06 -8.32
C SER A 68 -2.27 6.58 -8.29
N VAL A 69 -1.89 7.14 -7.14
CA VAL A 69 -1.74 8.58 -6.93
C VAL A 69 -0.44 8.85 -6.17
N ASP A 70 0.41 9.70 -6.73
CA ASP A 70 1.50 10.33 -5.97
C ASP A 70 1.06 11.73 -5.54
N PHE A 71 1.33 12.09 -4.29
CA PHE A 71 0.96 13.41 -3.78
C PHE A 71 1.86 13.89 -2.63
N GLN A 72 1.80 15.19 -2.37
CA GLN A 72 2.32 15.84 -1.17
C GLN A 72 1.18 16.69 -0.58
N PRO A 73 0.84 16.56 0.72
CA PRO A 73 -0.31 17.26 1.31
C PRO A 73 -0.14 18.78 1.40
N ASP A 74 1.10 19.26 1.50
CA ASP A 74 1.46 20.63 1.90
C ASP A 74 2.17 21.42 0.80
N ARG A 75 2.52 20.77 -0.31
CA ARG A 75 3.20 21.41 -1.45
C ARG A 75 2.93 20.68 -2.77
N PRO A 76 3.18 21.33 -3.92
CA PRO A 76 3.26 20.64 -5.19
C PRO A 76 4.39 19.59 -5.23
N LEU A 77 4.22 18.57 -6.07
CA LEU A 77 5.31 17.66 -6.44
C LEU A 77 6.39 18.41 -7.22
N ASN A 78 7.65 18.13 -6.92
CA ASN A 78 8.78 18.69 -7.66
C ASN A 78 9.10 17.84 -8.91
N ASP A 79 9.99 18.34 -9.76
CA ASP A 79 10.33 17.69 -11.03
C ASP A 79 10.95 16.29 -10.85
N GLU A 80 11.77 16.07 -9.82
CA GLU A 80 12.37 14.75 -9.54
C GLU A 80 11.32 13.75 -9.06
N GLU A 81 10.39 14.17 -8.20
CA GLU A 81 9.25 13.35 -7.75
C GLU A 81 8.36 12.97 -8.94
N MET A 82 8.06 13.95 -9.82
CA MET A 82 7.24 13.72 -11.01
C MET A 82 7.94 12.87 -12.06
N LYS A 83 9.27 12.95 -12.17
CA LYS A 83 10.05 12.24 -13.20
C LYS A 83 9.86 10.73 -13.09
N LEU A 84 9.98 10.16 -11.89
CA LEU A 84 9.83 8.71 -11.68
C LEU A 84 8.43 8.21 -12.10
N SER A 85 7.39 9.00 -11.85
CA SER A 85 6.01 8.68 -12.24
C SER A 85 5.80 8.83 -13.75
N ARG A 86 6.35 9.88 -14.38
CA ARG A 86 6.31 10.11 -15.84
C ARG A 86 7.11 9.07 -16.63
N GLU A 87 8.17 8.52 -16.05
CA GLU A 87 8.97 7.46 -16.65
C GLU A 87 8.45 6.05 -16.33
N HIS A 88 7.33 5.94 -15.58
CA HIS A 88 6.70 4.69 -15.15
C HIS A 88 7.65 3.76 -14.38
N LEU A 89 8.53 4.35 -13.57
CA LEU A 89 9.52 3.64 -12.77
C LEU A 89 9.08 3.44 -11.31
N HIS A 90 7.97 4.07 -10.89
CA HIS A 90 7.40 3.96 -9.55
C HIS A 90 6.08 3.17 -9.55
N ILE A 91 5.05 3.63 -8.82
CA ILE A 91 3.76 2.94 -8.64
C ILE A 91 2.82 2.97 -9.85
N HIS A 92 3.19 3.70 -10.92
CA HIS A 92 2.37 3.85 -12.13
C HIS A 92 2.83 2.91 -13.22
N THR A 93 1.88 2.36 -13.98
CA THR A 93 2.13 1.68 -15.25
C THR A 93 2.15 2.67 -16.40
N GLU A 94 2.86 2.33 -17.47
CA GLU A 94 2.64 2.95 -18.78
C GLU A 94 1.38 2.32 -19.37
N ASN A 95 0.42 3.13 -19.82
CA ASN A 95 -0.85 2.65 -20.39
C ASN A 95 -0.91 2.90 -21.90
N LEU A 96 -1.68 2.05 -22.59
CA LEU A 96 -2.00 2.26 -24.00
C LEU A 96 -2.71 3.61 -24.19
N PRO A 97 -2.50 4.31 -25.32
CA PRO A 97 -3.17 5.57 -25.60
C PRO A 97 -4.69 5.45 -25.45
N ASP A 98 -5.29 6.44 -24.79
CA ASP A 98 -6.74 6.52 -24.55
C ASP A 98 -7.34 5.28 -23.86
N SER A 99 -6.56 4.61 -23.00
CA SER A 99 -6.95 3.38 -22.31
C SER A 99 -6.40 3.30 -20.88
N ASP A 100 -7.08 2.54 -20.03
CA ASP A 100 -6.60 2.15 -18.69
C ASP A 100 -5.80 0.83 -18.70
N ILE A 101 -5.53 0.27 -19.89
CA ILE A 101 -4.77 -0.97 -20.04
C ILE A 101 -3.28 -0.67 -20.11
N ALA A 102 -2.49 -1.30 -19.24
CA ALA A 102 -1.04 -1.18 -19.24
C ALA A 102 -0.43 -1.70 -20.56
N VAL A 103 0.64 -1.05 -21.06
CA VAL A 103 1.41 -1.47 -22.24
C VAL A 103 2.03 -2.83 -22.00
N GLN A 104 2.72 -3.01 -20.88
CA GLN A 104 3.14 -4.32 -20.38
C GLN A 104 1.92 -4.94 -19.68
N ASN A 105 1.43 -6.10 -20.12
CA ASN A 105 0.27 -6.76 -19.52
C ASN A 105 0.29 -8.27 -19.77
N LYS A 106 -0.65 -9.01 -19.20
CA LYS A 106 -0.72 -10.48 -19.35
C LYS A 106 -0.73 -10.97 -20.80
N SER A 107 -1.32 -10.23 -21.75
CA SER A 107 -1.43 -10.67 -23.14
C SER A 107 -0.09 -10.71 -23.88
N ASN A 108 0.89 -9.91 -23.46
CA ASN A 108 2.23 -9.87 -24.01
C ASN A 108 3.30 -10.37 -23.03
N ASN A 109 2.88 -11.16 -22.03
CA ASN A 109 3.76 -11.67 -20.98
C ASN A 109 4.59 -10.56 -20.32
N TYR A 110 3.95 -9.40 -20.11
CA TYR A 110 4.50 -8.19 -19.50
C TYR A 110 5.79 -7.67 -20.15
N LEU A 111 6.05 -8.04 -21.41
CA LEU A 111 7.29 -7.74 -22.15
C LEU A 111 8.55 -8.04 -21.34
N ILE A 112 8.55 -9.12 -20.55
CA ILE A 112 9.69 -9.50 -19.71
C ILE A 112 10.96 -9.63 -20.55
N ASP A 113 11.97 -8.83 -20.24
CA ASP A 113 13.31 -8.93 -20.82
C ASP A 113 14.10 -10.04 -20.09
N ARG A 114 14.18 -11.21 -20.73
CA ARG A 114 14.87 -12.38 -20.18
C ARG A 114 16.39 -12.26 -20.22
N GLU A 115 16.94 -11.50 -21.17
CA GLU A 115 18.39 -11.27 -21.23
C GLU A 115 18.80 -10.36 -20.08
N LEU A 116 18.05 -9.28 -19.85
CA LEU A 116 18.25 -8.38 -18.71
C LEU A 116 18.08 -9.12 -17.38
N GLN A 117 17.05 -9.97 -17.27
CA GLN A 117 16.85 -10.80 -16.09
C GLN A 117 18.03 -11.75 -15.84
N ASN A 118 18.47 -12.47 -16.88
CA ASN A 118 19.58 -13.41 -16.79
C ASN A 118 20.93 -12.74 -16.50
N SER A 119 21.11 -11.49 -16.93
CA SER A 119 22.33 -10.71 -16.64
C SER A 119 22.47 -10.32 -15.17
N GLY A 120 21.39 -10.38 -14.39
CA GLY A 120 21.34 -9.93 -12.99
C GLY A 120 21.14 -8.42 -12.82
N ALA A 121 21.05 -7.65 -13.90
CA ALA A 121 20.77 -6.21 -13.84
C ALA A 121 19.32 -5.90 -13.44
N SER A 122 18.39 -6.84 -13.66
CA SER A 122 17.03 -6.79 -13.14
C SER A 122 16.64 -8.15 -12.57
N TYR A 123 15.94 -8.18 -11.44
CA TYR A 123 15.43 -9.44 -10.87
C TYR A 123 14.26 -10.01 -11.67
N SER A 124 13.40 -9.15 -12.21
CA SER A 124 12.17 -9.56 -12.88
C SER A 124 12.22 -9.43 -14.40
N GLY A 125 13.13 -8.61 -14.94
CA GLY A 125 13.14 -8.25 -16.36
C GLY A 125 12.00 -7.31 -16.78
N MET A 126 11.17 -6.86 -15.84
CA MET A 126 10.07 -5.91 -16.09
C MET A 126 10.49 -4.49 -15.71
N LYS A 127 10.05 -3.50 -16.49
CA LYS A 127 10.42 -2.09 -16.27
C LYS A 127 9.36 -1.38 -15.41
N GLY A 128 9.71 -1.08 -14.16
CA GLY A 128 8.90 -0.31 -13.22
C GLY A 128 8.31 -1.16 -12.09
N LEU A 129 7.93 -0.52 -10.97
CA LEU A 129 7.34 -1.24 -9.82
C LEU A 129 5.85 -1.54 -10.05
N GLY A 130 5.09 -0.57 -10.58
CA GLY A 130 3.67 -0.73 -10.85
C GLY A 130 3.38 -1.94 -11.75
N ILE A 131 4.18 -2.16 -12.78
CA ILE A 131 4.01 -3.33 -13.65
C ILE A 131 4.34 -4.66 -12.95
N GLN A 132 5.33 -4.66 -12.06
CA GLN A 132 5.68 -5.87 -11.30
C GLN A 132 4.53 -6.26 -10.36
N ASP A 133 3.92 -5.27 -9.70
CA ASP A 133 2.73 -5.47 -8.88
C ASP A 133 1.56 -6.00 -9.72
N SER A 134 1.27 -5.37 -10.87
CA SER A 134 0.21 -5.84 -11.80
C SER A 134 0.46 -7.27 -12.27
N ALA A 135 1.70 -7.61 -12.62
CA ALA A 135 2.04 -8.94 -13.11
C ALA A 135 1.82 -10.04 -12.06
N VAL A 136 2.25 -9.79 -10.82
CA VAL A 136 2.01 -10.73 -9.71
C VAL A 136 0.50 -10.83 -9.44
N GLN A 137 -0.22 -9.72 -9.46
CA GLN A 137 -1.65 -9.71 -9.21
C GLN A 137 -2.45 -10.49 -10.28
N GLU A 138 -2.26 -10.17 -11.55
CA GLU A 138 -2.94 -10.79 -12.69
C GLU A 138 -2.58 -12.28 -12.86
N SER A 139 -1.40 -12.69 -12.36
CA SER A 139 -0.97 -14.09 -12.38
C SER A 139 -1.79 -15.01 -11.47
N MET A 140 -2.39 -14.47 -10.39
CA MET A 140 -3.27 -15.23 -9.49
C MET A 140 -4.61 -15.58 -10.13
N GLY A 141 -4.92 -14.99 -11.29
CA GLY A 141 -6.21 -15.12 -11.96
C GLY A 141 -7.29 -14.17 -11.41
N PRO A 142 -8.46 -14.10 -12.06
CA PRO A 142 -9.53 -13.18 -11.67
C PRO A 142 -10.06 -13.43 -10.25
N ILE A 143 -10.14 -14.71 -9.85
CA ILE A 143 -10.49 -15.14 -8.50
C ILE A 143 -9.50 -16.23 -8.12
N ALA A 144 -8.65 -15.94 -7.13
CA ALA A 144 -7.67 -16.90 -6.65
C ALA A 144 -8.33 -17.99 -5.78
N ASP A 145 -7.97 -19.25 -6.01
CA ASP A 145 -8.37 -20.36 -5.15
C ASP A 145 -7.61 -20.28 -3.82
N ARG A 146 -8.34 -19.95 -2.74
CA ARG A 146 -7.78 -19.79 -1.40
C ARG A 146 -7.73 -21.09 -0.60
N THR A 147 -8.31 -22.19 -1.11
CA THR A 147 -8.32 -23.48 -0.38
C THR A 147 -6.92 -24.11 -0.30
N ALA A 148 -6.01 -23.71 -1.19
CA ALA A 148 -4.63 -24.20 -1.25
C ALA A 148 -3.61 -23.27 -0.57
N GLU A 149 -4.04 -22.13 0.00
CA GLU A 149 -3.11 -21.15 0.55
C GLU A 149 -2.45 -21.62 1.86
N HIS A 150 -1.18 -21.28 2.05
CA HIS A 150 -0.43 -21.56 3.28
C HIS A 150 0.22 -20.25 3.74
N LEU A 151 -0.52 -19.48 4.54
CA LEU A 151 -0.09 -18.15 4.99
C LEU A 151 1.00 -18.24 6.07
N GLY A 152 2.01 -17.38 5.95
CA GLY A 152 3.08 -17.22 6.93
C GLY A 152 2.88 -16.01 7.84
N VAL A 153 3.86 -15.77 8.72
CA VAL A 153 3.82 -14.63 9.66
C VAL A 153 3.81 -13.29 8.90
N SER A 154 4.47 -13.20 7.75
CA SER A 154 4.47 -12.01 6.89
C SER A 154 3.09 -11.65 6.34
N ASP A 155 2.15 -12.60 6.30
CA ASP A 155 0.80 -12.40 5.76
C ASP A 155 -0.18 -11.85 6.81
N THR A 156 0.30 -11.44 7.98
CA THR A 156 -0.56 -10.94 9.09
C THR A 156 -1.50 -9.82 8.61
N ALA A 157 -1.02 -8.85 7.82
CA ALA A 157 -1.88 -7.79 7.30
C ALA A 157 -2.96 -8.31 6.33
N ILE A 158 -2.64 -9.32 5.53
CA ILE A 158 -3.59 -9.99 4.62
C ILE A 158 -4.66 -10.76 5.40
N ILE A 159 -4.27 -11.40 6.51
CA ILE A 159 -5.23 -12.06 7.40
C ILE A 159 -6.18 -11.01 8.02
N GLN A 160 -5.65 -9.88 8.48
CA GLN A 160 -6.44 -8.83 9.12
C GLN A 160 -7.42 -8.15 8.17
N ILE A 161 -7.01 -7.82 6.92
CA ILE A 161 -7.94 -7.23 5.95
C ILE A 161 -9.11 -8.18 5.64
N ARG A 162 -8.85 -9.48 5.50
CA ARG A 162 -9.90 -10.47 5.22
C ARG A 162 -10.88 -10.61 6.40
N LYS A 163 -10.37 -10.67 7.63
CA LYS A 163 -11.21 -10.66 8.83
C LYS A 163 -12.07 -9.39 8.90
N LEU A 164 -11.47 -8.22 8.69
CA LEU A 164 -12.17 -6.94 8.69
C LEU A 164 -13.30 -6.91 7.65
N LEU A 165 -13.06 -7.37 6.43
CA LEU A 165 -14.07 -7.40 5.37
C LEU A 165 -15.24 -8.34 5.74
N LEU A 166 -14.95 -9.57 6.18
CA LEU A 166 -15.99 -10.54 6.59
C LEU A 166 -16.82 -10.06 7.80
N GLU A 167 -16.16 -9.47 8.79
CA GLU A 167 -16.84 -8.85 9.93
C GLU A 167 -17.70 -7.66 9.52
N THR A 168 -17.24 -6.87 8.54
CA THR A 168 -18.00 -5.73 8.00
C THR A 168 -19.24 -6.20 7.27
N LEU A 169 -19.17 -7.27 6.48
CA LEU A 169 -20.34 -7.88 5.85
C LEU A 169 -21.35 -8.38 6.89
N THR A 170 -20.87 -9.07 7.93
CA THR A 170 -21.74 -9.51 9.05
C THR A 170 -22.38 -8.31 9.76
N LYS A 171 -21.66 -7.22 9.97
CA LYS A 171 -22.20 -5.99 10.56
C LYS A 171 -23.27 -5.36 9.66
N LEU A 172 -23.03 -5.30 8.35
CA LEU A 172 -23.97 -4.77 7.36
C LEU A 172 -25.29 -5.56 7.38
N GLU A 173 -25.24 -6.89 7.33
CA GLU A 173 -26.44 -7.76 7.40
C GLU A 173 -27.27 -7.52 8.67
N ASN A 174 -26.60 -7.18 9.77
CA ASN A 174 -27.24 -6.90 11.06
C ASN A 174 -27.57 -5.41 11.27
N GLY A 175 -27.44 -4.56 10.25
CA GLY A 175 -27.73 -3.12 10.34
C GLY A 175 -26.82 -2.34 11.30
N LYS A 176 -25.60 -2.82 11.54
CA LYS A 176 -24.62 -2.17 12.43
C LYS A 176 -23.76 -1.16 11.64
N ALA A 177 -23.20 -0.19 12.36
CA ALA A 177 -22.29 0.79 11.78
C ALA A 177 -21.06 0.11 11.16
N LEU A 178 -20.66 0.60 9.98
CA LEU A 178 -19.47 0.13 9.26
C LEU A 178 -18.30 1.09 9.47
N PRO A 179 -17.06 0.59 9.47
CA PRO A 179 -15.87 1.44 9.50
C PRO A 179 -15.77 2.32 8.23
N GLY A 180 -15.15 3.49 8.37
CA GLY A 180 -14.87 4.35 7.22
C GLY A 180 -16.12 4.87 6.50
N LEU A 181 -17.21 5.17 7.22
CA LEU A 181 -18.38 5.85 6.63
C LEU A 181 -18.42 7.35 6.92
N SER A 182 -17.70 7.82 7.94
CA SER A 182 -17.65 9.23 8.31
C SER A 182 -16.46 9.92 7.62
N PRO A 183 -16.61 11.14 7.09
CA PRO A 183 -15.49 11.91 6.54
C PRO A 183 -14.34 12.10 7.53
N GLU A 184 -14.65 12.20 8.82
CA GLU A 184 -13.67 12.35 9.91
C GLU A 184 -12.75 11.13 10.02
N ALA A 185 -13.26 9.92 9.73
CA ALA A 185 -12.45 8.70 9.76
C ALA A 185 -11.33 8.73 8.69
N TYR A 186 -11.54 9.47 7.59
CA TYR A 186 -10.56 9.63 6.50
C TYR A 186 -9.53 10.73 6.76
N ARG A 187 -9.62 11.47 7.87
CA ARG A 187 -8.62 12.48 8.26
C ARG A 187 -7.36 11.82 8.83
N VAL A 188 -6.72 11.02 7.98
CA VAL A 188 -5.55 10.22 8.30
C VAL A 188 -4.54 10.22 7.15
N ARG A 189 -3.27 10.03 7.49
CA ARG A 189 -2.15 9.93 6.55
C ARG A 189 -1.23 8.77 6.92
N SER A 190 -0.46 8.27 5.96
CA SER A 190 0.69 7.43 6.28
C SER A 190 1.79 8.27 6.93
N ALA A 191 2.68 7.64 7.68
CA ALA A 191 3.73 8.36 8.41
C ALA A 191 5.04 7.57 8.46
N ARG A 192 6.16 8.30 8.48
CA ARG A 192 7.46 7.78 8.93
C ARG A 192 7.90 8.56 10.15
N PHE A 193 8.33 7.86 11.19
CA PHE A 193 8.74 8.50 12.43
C PHE A 193 9.66 7.58 13.24
N GLU A 194 10.48 8.19 14.09
CA GLU A 194 11.26 7.47 15.09
C GLU A 194 10.48 7.35 16.40
N ALA A 195 10.60 6.20 17.06
CA ALA A 195 10.11 5.99 18.41
C ALA A 195 11.10 5.13 19.21
N PRO A 196 11.17 5.28 20.55
CA PRO A 196 11.98 4.41 21.40
C PRO A 196 11.66 2.93 21.16
N SER A 197 12.68 2.08 21.11
CA SER A 197 12.51 0.64 20.88
C SER A 197 11.70 -0.08 21.96
N ALA A 198 11.55 0.50 23.15
CA ALA A 198 10.70 -0.03 24.21
C ALA A 198 9.21 0.32 24.03
N ALA A 199 8.88 1.31 23.20
CA ALA A 199 7.49 1.74 23.00
C ALA A 199 6.76 0.79 22.06
N ALA A 200 5.50 0.46 22.39
CA ALA A 200 4.62 -0.29 21.51
C ALA A 200 4.14 0.61 20.36
N PHE A 201 4.02 0.05 19.15
CA PHE A 201 3.57 0.81 17.97
C PHE A 201 2.20 1.46 18.18
N THR A 202 1.27 0.77 18.88
CA THR A 202 -0.06 1.26 19.23
C THR A 202 -0.04 2.58 19.97
N ASP A 203 0.98 2.82 20.78
CA ASP A 203 1.04 3.92 21.74
C ASP A 203 1.66 5.19 21.14
N VAL A 204 2.30 5.07 19.97
CA VAL A 204 3.13 6.13 19.37
C VAL A 204 2.68 6.56 17.98
N VAL A 205 1.69 5.89 17.39
CA VAL A 205 1.33 6.06 15.98
C VAL A 205 0.16 7.03 15.75
N ASP A 206 -0.80 7.10 16.69
CA ASP A 206 -2.07 7.77 16.44
C ASP A 206 -1.89 9.27 16.16
N ASP A 207 -1.05 9.95 16.94
CA ASP A 207 -0.68 11.36 16.78
C ASP A 207 0.23 11.62 15.56
N LYS A 208 0.74 10.58 14.90
CA LYS A 208 1.49 10.70 13.64
C LYS A 208 0.59 10.57 12.42
N VAL A 209 -0.45 9.74 12.53
CA VAL A 209 -1.37 9.37 11.46
C VAL A 209 -2.60 10.26 11.40
N ARG A 210 -3.16 10.69 12.54
CA ARG A 210 -4.36 11.55 12.56
C ARG A 210 -4.02 12.98 12.15
N THR A 211 -4.91 13.57 11.36
CA THR A 211 -4.82 14.96 10.90
C THR A 211 -6.02 15.75 11.42
N ASP A 212 -6.09 15.94 12.73
CA ASP A 212 -7.14 16.79 13.32
C ASP A 212 -6.83 18.27 13.04
N GLU A 213 -7.85 19.07 12.71
CA GLU A 213 -7.79 20.49 12.34
C GLU A 213 -7.38 21.44 13.50
N THR A 214 -6.70 20.96 14.54
CA THR A 214 -6.16 21.81 15.61
C THR A 214 -4.65 21.90 15.52
N GLY A 215 -4.18 22.80 14.66
CA GLY A 215 -2.83 23.35 14.74
C GLY A 215 -2.15 23.45 13.40
N THR A 216 -2.15 24.68 12.86
CA THR A 216 -1.12 25.25 11.99
C THR A 216 0.07 24.32 11.74
N ALA A 217 0.23 23.91 10.48
CA ALA A 217 1.54 23.58 9.94
C ALA A 217 2.51 24.71 10.36
N LYS A 218 3.51 24.35 11.15
CA LYS A 218 4.72 25.14 11.37
C LYS A 218 5.86 24.42 10.69
#